data_AF-A0A971S0G6-F1
#
_entry.id   AF-A0A971S0G6-F1
#
_cell.length_a   1.000
_cell.length_b   1.000
_cell.length_c   1.000
_cell.angle_alpha   90.00
_cell.angle_beta   90.00
_cell.angle_gamma   90.00
#
_symmetry.space_group_name_H-M   'P 1'
#
loop_
_entity.id
_entity.type
_entity.pdbx_description
1 polymer ?
#
loop_
_entity_poly.entity_id
_entity_poly.type
_entity_poly.pdbx_seq_one_letter_code
_entity_poly.pdbx_strand_id
1 'polypeptide(L)' 'MAKKESLKDIPLDVRAEMALKEAVADAIAEHKRQGHPIAVWRDGKTVLIPPEEIILPKSTKRGRKI' A
#
# COMPACT_ATOMS: atom_id res chain seq x y z
N MET A 1 30.13 4.11 9.95
CA MET A 1 28.92 4.95 9.76
C MET A 1 28.17 4.41 8.55
N ALA A 2 26.94 3.92 8.71
CA ALA A 2 26.18 3.35 7.60
C ALA A 2 25.74 4.48 6.65
N LYS A 3 26.13 4.38 5.37
CA LYS A 3 25.77 5.32 4.31
C LYS A 3 24.24 5.26 4.12
N LYS A 4 23.58 6.41 4.18
CA LYS A 4 22.14 6.51 3.96
C LYS A 4 21.92 6.44 2.45
N GLU A 5 21.52 5.28 1.94
CA GLU A 5 21.18 5.06 0.54
C GLU A 5 20.16 6.13 0.08
N SER A 6 20.49 6.85 -1.01
CA SER A 6 19.60 7.86 -1.58
C SER A 6 18.50 7.16 -2.39
N LEU A 7 17.29 7.74 -2.44
CA LEU A 7 16.23 7.24 -3.34
C LEU A 7 16.66 7.21 -4.81
N LYS A 8 17.71 7.94 -5.20
CA LYS A 8 18.25 7.93 -6.56
C LYS A 8 19.11 6.69 -6.85
N ASP A 9 19.59 6.01 -5.82
CA ASP A 9 20.48 4.85 -5.93
C ASP A 9 19.70 3.53 -6.05
N ILE A 10 18.40 3.56 -5.72
CA ILE A 10 17.50 2.40 -5.85
C ILE A 10 17.08 2.24 -7.32
N PRO A 11 17.13 1.02 -7.88
CA PRO A 11 16.61 0.71 -9.22
C PRO A 11 15.17 1.20 -9.43
N LEU A 12 14.87 1.70 -10.63
CA LEU A 12 13.60 2.35 -10.92
C LEU A 12 12.39 1.44 -10.65
N ASP A 13 12.48 0.20 -11.08
CA ASP A 13 11.50 -0.87 -10.88
C ASP A 13 11.20 -1.09 -9.39
N VAL A 14 12.24 -1.18 -8.57
CA VAL A 14 12.10 -1.34 -7.11
C VAL A 14 11.41 -0.12 -6.50
N ARG A 15 11.80 1.10 -6.89
CA ARG A 15 11.13 2.31 -6.39
C ARG A 15 9.68 2.42 -6.83
N ALA A 16 9.40 2.03 -8.07
CA ALA A 16 8.04 2.03 -8.61
C ALA A 16 7.16 1.05 -7.85
N GLU A 17 7.66 -0.16 -7.57
CA GLU A 17 6.96 -1.14 -6.75
C GLU A 17 6.72 -0.61 -5.32
N MET A 18 7.72 0.03 -4.70
CA MET A 18 7.57 0.64 -3.37
C MET A 18 6.49 1.73 -3.36
N ALA A 19 6.51 2.63 -4.33
CA ALA A 19 5.53 3.71 -4.46
C ALA A 19 4.12 3.16 -4.72
N LEU A 20 4.00 2.12 -5.55
CA LEU A 20 2.74 1.45 -5.83
C LEU A 20 2.17 0.82 -4.56
N LYS A 21 2.98 0.09 -3.78
CA LYS A 21 2.57 -0.51 -2.51
C LYS A 21 2.06 0.54 -1.52
N GLU A 22 2.73 1.69 -1.44
CA GLU A 22 2.31 2.80 -0.57
C GLU A 22 0.96 3.39 -1.01
N ALA A 23 0.81 3.68 -2.31
CA ALA A 23 -0.42 4.23 -2.87
C ALA A 23 -1.62 3.27 -2.72
N VAL A 24 -1.40 1.98 -2.96
CA VAL A 24 -2.43 0.94 -2.80
C VAL A 24 -2.85 0.80 -1.33
N ALA A 25 -1.91 0.84 -0.39
CA ALA A 25 -2.23 0.79 1.03
C ALA A 25 -3.11 1.98 1.45
N ASP A 26 -2.82 3.19 0.96
CA ASP A 26 -3.64 4.38 1.20
C ASP A 26 -5.05 4.24 0.59
N ALA A 27 -5.17 3.72 -0.62
CA ALA A 27 -6.44 3.49 -1.29
C ALA A 27 -7.31 2.44 -0.56
N ILE A 28 -6.71 1.34 -0.09
CA ILE A 28 -7.38 0.31 0.70
C ILE A 28 -7.85 0.90 2.05
N ALA A 29 -7.03 1.74 2.67
CA ALA A 29 -7.39 2.41 3.91
C ALA A 29 -8.58 3.36 3.73
N GLU A 30 -8.67 4.06 2.59
CA GLU A 30 -9.85 4.88 2.25
C GLU A 30 -11.10 4.02 2.06
N HIS A 31 -11.01 2.93 1.30
CA HIS A 31 -12.15 2.02 1.11
C HIS A 31 -12.69 1.52 2.46
N LYS A 32 -11.80 1.09 3.37
CA LYS A 32 -12.19 0.71 4.73
C LYS A 32 -12.91 1.83 5.48
N ARG A 33 -12.38 3.06 5.45
CA ARG A 33 -12.98 4.22 6.14
C ARG A 33 -14.36 4.57 5.58
N GLN A 34 -14.57 4.42 4.28
CA GLN A 34 -15.82 4.74 3.61
C GLN A 34 -16.85 3.60 3.65
N GLY A 35 -16.50 2.44 4.21
CA GLY A 35 -17.37 1.27 4.20
C GLY A 35 -17.49 0.61 2.82
N HIS A 36 -16.52 0.81 1.94
CA HIS A 36 -16.50 0.19 0.62
C HIS A 36 -15.72 -1.14 0.66
N PRO A 37 -16.25 -2.23 0.07
CA PRO A 37 -15.49 -3.46 -0.09
C PRO A 37 -14.38 -3.31 -1.14
N ILE A 38 -13.38 -4.18 -1.09
CA ILE A 38 -12.35 -4.30 -2.14
C ILE A 38 -12.49 -5.63 -2.87
N ALA A 39 -12.27 -5.63 -4.18
CA ALA A 39 -12.20 -6.86 -4.97
C ALA A 39 -10.75 -7.35 -5.06
N VAL A 40 -10.52 -8.62 -4.75
CA VAL A 40 -9.23 -9.28 -4.91
C VAL A 40 -9.37 -10.51 -5.80
N TRP A 41 -8.34 -10.79 -6.59
CA TRP A 41 -8.26 -12.04 -7.34
C TRP A 41 -7.67 -13.14 -6.44
N ARG A 42 -8.37 -14.26 -6.28
CA ARG A 42 -7.90 -15.45 -5.55
C ARG A 42 -8.31 -16.69 -6.33
N ASP A 43 -7.34 -17.54 -6.66
CA ASP A 43 -7.56 -18.86 -7.28
C ASP A 43 -8.49 -18.82 -8.51
N GLY A 44 -8.26 -17.84 -9.40
CA GLY A 44 -9.03 -17.72 -10.64
C GLY A 44 -10.40 -17.07 -10.47
N LYS A 45 -10.71 -16.50 -9.31
CA LYS A 45 -12.01 -15.88 -9.01
C LYS A 45 -11.83 -14.50 -8.38
N THR A 46 -12.81 -13.63 -8.64
CA THR A 46 -12.94 -12.37 -7.92
C THR A 46 -13.64 -12.62 -6.58
N VAL A 47 -12.98 -12.25 -5.49
CA VAL A 47 -13.50 -12.32 -4.12
C VAL A 47 -13.62 -10.90 -3.58
N LEU A 48 -14.78 -10.56 -3.03
CA LEU A 48 -14.98 -9.30 -2.33
C LEU A 48 -14.57 -9.45 -0.86
N ILE A 49 -13.73 -8.54 -0.38
CA ILE A 49 -13.39 -8.41 1.04
C ILE A 49 -14.20 -7.25 1.60
N PRO A 50 -15.10 -7.48 2.57
CA PRO A 50 -15.86 -6.42 3.21
C PRO A 50 -14.94 -5.52 4.06
N PRO A 51 -15.31 -4.24 4.27
CA PRO A 51 -14.45 -3.26 4.94
C PRO A 51 -14.03 -3.66 6.36
N GLU A 52 -14.87 -4.42 7.08
CA GLU A 52 -14.63 -4.94 8.42
C GLU A 52 -13.46 -5.92 8.46
N GLU A 53 -13.28 -6.69 7.39
CA GLU A 53 -12.23 -7.72 7.25
C GLU A 53 -10.92 -7.16 6.67
N ILE A 54 -10.90 -5.92 6.19
CA ILE A 54 -9.69 -5.29 5.67
C ILE A 54 -8.70 -5.06 6.83
N ILE A 55 -7.56 -5.76 6.82
CA ILE A 55 -6.47 -5.56 7.80
C ILE A 55 -5.48 -4.54 7.23
N LEU A 56 -5.40 -3.38 7.88
CA LEU A 56 -4.40 -2.37 7.52
C LEU A 56 -3.10 -2.63 8.29
N PRO A 57 -1.93 -2.67 7.63
CA PRO A 57 -0.66 -2.70 8.33
C PRO A 57 -0.51 -1.43 9.17
N LYS A 58 0.21 -1.52 10.31
CA LYS A 58 0.56 -0.32 11.10
C LYS A 58 1.38 0.61 10.21
N SER A 59 0.77 1.71 9.80
CA SER A 59 1.40 2.74 8.99
C SER A 59 2.71 3.18 9.63
N THR A 60 3.82 3.01 8.90
CA THR A 60 5.13 3.56 9.24
C THR A 60 5.30 4.97 8.65
N LYS A 61 4.21 5.72 8.39
CA LYS A 61 4.29 7.07 7.80
C LYS A 61 5.19 7.96 8.67
N ARG A 62 6.46 8.04 8.26
CA ARG A 62 7.38 9.11 8.61
C ARG A 62 6.81 10.32 7.89
N GLY A 63 6.23 11.25 8.64
CA GLY A 63 5.45 12.38 8.12
C GLY A 63 6.07 13.01 6.88
N ARG A 64 5.46 12.77 5.73
CA ARG A 64 5.76 13.47 4.49
C ARG A 64 4.68 14.54 4.37
N LYS A 65 5.05 15.79 4.66
CA LYS A 65 4.25 16.93 4.22
C LYS A 65 4.30 16.94 2.70
N ILE A 66 3.12 16.89 2.08
CA ILE A 66 2.93 17.35 0.70
C ILE A 66 2.99 18.88 0.67
#